data_AF-A0A7V1WDB9-F1
#
_entry.id   AF-A0A7V1WDB9-F1
#
_cell.length_a   1.000
_cell.length_b   1.000
_cell.length_c   1.000
_cell.angle_alpha   90.00
_cell.angle_beta   90.00
_cell.angle_gamma   90.00
#
_symmetry.space_group_name_H-M   'P 1'
#
loop_
_entity.id
_entity.type
_entity.pdbx_description
1 polymer ?
#
loop_
_entity_poly.entity_id
_entity_poly.type
_entity_poly.pdbx_seq_one_letter_code
_entity_poly.pdbx_strand_id
1 'polypeptide(L)' 'MLGPVPLDGATLPQTRLDLSVMEVGRGPDGRRSWTERALGLRDSLGPFRLAYLEALLRVADWQASAEESRGSGGA' A
#
# COMPACT_ATOMS: atom_id res chain seq x y z
N MET A 1 -13.48 7.18 -12.65
CA MET A 1 -13.39 8.47 -11.92
C MET A 1 -13.93 8.22 -10.53
N LEU A 2 -13.19 8.60 -9.49
CA LEU A 2 -13.71 8.61 -8.13
C LEU A 2 -14.36 9.98 -7.89
N GLY A 3 -15.56 10.01 -7.31
CA GLY A 3 -16.16 11.25 -6.83
C GLY A 3 -15.37 11.85 -5.67
N PRO A 4 -15.81 12.98 -5.09
CA PRO A 4 -15.16 13.54 -3.91
C PRO A 4 -15.12 12.52 -2.76
N VAL A 5 -13.95 12.33 -2.15
CA VAL A 5 -13.73 11.36 -1.07
C VAL A 5 -13.31 12.09 0.21
N PRO A 6 -14.06 11.99 1.33
CA PRO A 6 -13.62 12.52 2.61
C PRO A 6 -12.47 11.68 3.19
N LEU A 7 -11.44 12.34 3.71
CA LEU A 7 -10.23 11.76 4.30
C LEU A 7 -9.76 12.65 5.45
N ASP A 8 -9.91 12.19 6.69
CA ASP A 8 -9.39 12.79 7.94
C ASP A 8 -9.37 14.32 7.97
N GLY A 9 -10.56 14.94 7.85
CA GLY A 9 -10.73 16.39 7.91
C GLY A 9 -10.51 17.15 6.60
N ALA A 10 -10.16 16.45 5.51
CA ALA A 10 -10.10 16.99 4.16
C ALA A 10 -11.06 16.25 3.22
N THR A 11 -11.39 16.89 2.09
CA THR A 11 -12.12 16.24 1.00
C THR A 11 -11.22 16.23 -0.23
N LEU A 12 -10.87 15.03 -0.70
CA LEU A 12 -10.24 14.90 -2.00
C LEU A 12 -11.25 15.29 -3.09
N PRO A 13 -10.86 16.14 -4.06
CA PRO A 13 -11.71 16.46 -5.20
C PRO A 13 -11.90 15.23 -6.09
N GLN A 14 -12.83 15.34 -7.06
CA GLN A 14 -13.00 14.30 -8.07
C GLN A 14 -11.65 13.96 -8.72
N THR A 15 -11.23 12.71 -8.59
CA THR A 15 -9.90 12.27 -8.96
C THR A 15 -9.97 11.10 -9.92
N ARG A 16 -9.11 11.12 -10.95
CA ARG A 16 -8.91 9.96 -11.81
C ARG A 16 -8.02 8.96 -11.09
N LEU A 17 -8.58 7.80 -10.75
CA LEU A 17 -7.80 6.68 -10.25
C LEU A 17 -7.06 6.01 -11.42
N ASP A 18 -5.75 5.92 -11.32
CA ASP A 18 -4.89 5.19 -12.24
C ASP A 18 -4.55 3.82 -11.63
N LEU A 19 -4.91 2.76 -12.34
CA LEU A 19 -4.72 1.38 -11.90
C LEU A 19 -3.53 0.69 -12.59
N SER A 20 -2.75 1.41 -13.40
CA SER A 20 -1.60 0.87 -14.14
C SER A 20 -0.56 0.18 -13.25
N VAL A 21 -0.47 0.56 -11.96
CA VAL A 21 0.41 -0.10 -10.98
C VAL A 21 0.04 -1.57 -10.71
N MET A 22 -1.20 -1.96 -10.98
CA MET A 22 -1.72 -3.32 -10.79
C MET A 22 -1.44 -4.23 -11.99
N GLU A 23 -1.09 -3.66 -13.14
CA GLU A 23 -0.74 -4.42 -14.34
C GLU A 23 0.64 -5.09 -14.20
N VAL A 24 0.88 -6.14 -14.98
CA VAL A 24 2.18 -6.83 -14.98
C VAL A 24 3.19 -6.01 -15.79
N GLY A 25 4.41 -5.86 -15.26
CA GLY A 25 5.50 -5.17 -15.94
C GLY A 25 5.50 -3.66 -15.67
N ARG A 26 5.85 -2.85 -16.66
CA ARG A 26 5.86 -1.38 -16.53
C ARG A 26 4.63 -0.80 -17.20
N GLY A 27 4.03 0.19 -16.55
CA GLY A 27 2.88 0.89 -17.11
C GLY A 27 3.23 1.70 -18.37
N PRO A 28 2.24 2.23 -19.09
CA PRO A 28 2.43 2.99 -20.33
C PRO A 28 3.36 4.20 -20.20
N ASP A 29 3.52 4.73 -18.98
CA ASP A 29 4.40 5.87 -18.65
C ASP A 29 5.77 5.42 -18.09
N GLY A 30 6.08 4.13 -18.16
CA GLY A 30 7.33 3.53 -17.68
C GLY A 30 7.38 3.32 -16.16
N ARG A 31 6.32 3.65 -15.41
CA ARG A 31 6.27 3.42 -13.96
C ARG A 31 6.27 1.92 -13.63
N ARG A 32 6.93 1.57 -12.53
CA ARG A 32 6.99 0.19 -12.04
C ARG A 32 5.66 -0.22 -11.43
N SER A 33 5.14 -1.37 -11.87
CA SER A 33 4.06 -2.09 -11.19
C SER A 33 4.43 -2.54 -9.78
N TRP A 34 3.44 -3.01 -9.03
CA TRP A 34 3.65 -3.67 -7.74
C TRP A 34 4.61 -4.85 -7.85
N THR A 35 4.47 -5.68 -8.88
CA THR A 35 5.34 -6.83 -9.12
C THR A 35 6.78 -6.39 -9.38
N GLU A 36 7.01 -5.42 -10.27
CA GLU A 36 8.36 -4.89 -10.54
C GLU A 36 9.03 -4.31 -9.28
N ARG A 37 8.25 -3.63 -8.43
CA ARG A 37 8.75 -3.10 -7.15
C ARG A 37 9.14 -4.21 -6.19
N ALA A 38 8.29 -5.23 -6.03
CA ALA A 38 8.56 -6.38 -5.16
C ALA A 38 9.76 -7.21 -5.65
N LEU A 39 9.88 -7.43 -6.96
CA LEU A 39 11.04 -8.10 -7.56
C LEU A 39 12.33 -7.31 -7.31
N GLY A 40 12.32 -5.99 -7.46
CA GLY A 40 13.49 -5.16 -7.16
C GLY A 40 13.94 -5.24 -5.68
N LEU A 41 12.99 -5.34 -4.74
CA LEU A 41 13.31 -5.56 -3.32
C LEU A 41 13.91 -6.96 -3.10
N ARG A 42 13.33 -8.00 -3.72
CA ARG A 42 13.85 -9.37 -3.64
C ARG A 42 15.26 -9.46 -4.20
N ASP A 43 15.52 -8.83 -5.34
CA ASP A 43 16.82 -8.92 -6.01
C ASP A 43 17.92 -8.16 -5.23
N SER A 44 17.56 -7.08 -4.53
CA SER A 44 18.52 -6.31 -3.71
C SER A 44 18.76 -6.88 -2.32
N LEU A 45 17.75 -7.50 -1.68
CA LEU A 45 17.83 -7.97 -0.30
C LEU A 45 17.94 -9.48 -0.16
N GLY A 46 17.58 -10.23 -1.21
CA GLY A 46 17.38 -11.67 -1.16
C GLY A 46 16.08 -12.06 -0.43
N PRO A 47 15.64 -13.33 -0.58
CA PRO A 47 14.36 -13.78 -0.06
C PRO A 47 14.28 -13.78 1.47
N PHE A 48 15.36 -14.12 2.17
CA PHE A 48 15.33 -14.26 3.63
C PHE A 48 15.28 -12.93 4.37
N ARG A 49 16.10 -11.96 3.96
CA ARG A 49 16.11 -10.63 4.57
C ARG A 49 14.80 -9.89 4.30
N LEU A 50 14.30 -10.01 3.07
CA LEU A 50 13.00 -9.44 2.69
C LEU A 50 11.86 -10.05 3.53
N ALA A 51 11.81 -11.38 3.67
CA ALA A 51 10.80 -12.05 4.49
C ALA A 51 10.86 -11.63 5.97
N TYR A 52 12.05 -11.46 6.54
CA TYR A 52 12.21 -10.97 7.90
C TYR A 52 11.64 -9.55 8.08
N LEU A 53 11.96 -8.64 7.15
CA LEU A 53 11.44 -7.27 7.17
C LEU A 53 9.93 -7.22 6.95
N GLU A 54 9.39 -8.05 6.06
CA GLU A 54 7.95 -8.20 5.85
C GLU A 54 7.24 -8.68 7.13
N ALA A 55 7.83 -9.64 7.85
CA ALA A 55 7.27 -10.11 9.12
C ALA A 55 7.22 -9.01 10.18
N LEU A 56 8.30 -8.22 10.32
CA LEU A 56 8.32 -7.07 11.22
C LEU A 56 7.25 -6.03 10.86
N LEU A 57 7.15 -5.67 9.58
CA LEU A 57 6.14 -4.72 9.09
C LEU A 57 4.72 -5.24 9.34
N ARG A 58 4.47 -6.53 9.08
CA ARG A 58 3.15 -7.16 9.28
C ARG A 58 2.71 -7.14 10.74
N VAL A 59 3.63 -7.41 11.68
CA VAL A 59 3.31 -7.33 13.11
C VAL A 59 3.00 -5.90 13.53
N ALA A 60 3.75 -4.91 13.03
CA ALA A 60 3.49 -3.50 13.33
C ALA A 60 2.12 -3.04 12.80
N ASP A 61 1.78 -3.43 11.57
CA ASP A 61 0.48 -3.15 10.94
C ASP A 61 -0.68 -3.74 11.74
N TRP A 62 -0.58 -5.02 12.15
CA TRP A 62 -1.60 -5.66 12.98
C TRP A 62 -1.80 -4.98 14.33
N GLN A 63 -0.73 -4.51 14.97
CA GLN A 63 -0.84 -3.80 16.24
C GLN A 63 -1.56 -2.46 16.05
N ALA A 64 -1.26 -1.73 14.97
CA ALA A 64 -1.93 -0.47 14.67
C ALA A 64 -3.44 -0.67 14.37
N SER A 65 -3.81 -1.66 13.55
CA SER A 65 -5.22 -1.96 13.26
C SER A 65 -5.98 -2.43 14.50
N ALA A 66 -5.33 -3.18 15.40
CA ALA A 66 -5.95 -3.61 16.65
C ALA A 66 -6.25 -2.42 17.57
N GLU A 67 -5.37 -1.42 17.60
CA GLU A 67 -5.59 -0.18 18.35
C GLU A 67 -6.72 0.67 17.76
N GLU A 68 -6.73 0.86 16.44
CA GLU A 68 -7.80 1.55 15.72
C GLU A 68 -9.18 0.89 15.99
N SER A 69 -9.23 -0.44 15.95
CA SER A 69 -10.46 -1.21 16.23
C SER A 69 -10.95 -1.02 17.67
N ARG A 70 -10.05 -0.84 18.64
CA ARG A 70 -10.39 -0.58 20.05
C ARG A 70 -10.89 0.84 20.26
N GLY A 71 -10.27 1.83 19.60
CA GLY A 71 -10.69 3.23 19.68
C GLY A 71 -12.04 3.51 18.99
N SER A 72 -12.40 2.71 17.99
CA SER A 72 -13.66 2.83 17.24
C SER A 72 -14.90 2.30 17.99
N GLY A 73 -14.72 1.63 19.13
CA GLY A 73 -15.82 1.07 19.95
C GLY A 73 -16.36 2.02 21.02
N GLY A 74 -15.89 3.26 21.08
CA GLY A 74 -16.31 4.28 22.05
C GLY A 74 -16.80 5.55 21.36
N ALA A 75 -17.93 5.46 20.66
CA ALA A 75 -18.72 6.60 20.19
C ALA A 75 -20.22 6.26 20.29
#